data_AF-A0A212D084-F1
#
_entry.id   AF-A0A212D084-F1
#
_cell.length_a   1.000
_cell.length_b   1.000
_cell.length_c   1.000
_cell.angle_alpha   90.00
_cell.angle_beta   90.00
_cell.angle_gamma   90.00
#
_symmetry.space_group_name_H-M   'P 1'
#
loop_
_entity.id
_entity.type
_entity.pdbx_description
1 polymer ?
#
loop_
_entity_poly.entity_id
_entity_poly.type
_entity_poly.pdbx_seq_one_letter_code
_entity_poly.pdbx_strand_id
1 'polypeptide(L)'
;MSGAFPVSSGEIPTKSCKSRSSNVCVHFKNTREATQAVKGMHIREATKYQKDVTLKKLYAKHQGWTQGQWPKRSTEFLLHVLKNAESSAELKGLDVDSLLIEHIQVNKASSLWGRT
;
A
#
# COMPACT_ATOMS: atom_id res chain seq x y z
N MET A 1 -20.16 -1.87 14.45
CA MET A 1 -20.62 -1.07 13.29
C MET A 1 -19.43 -0.81 12.38
N SER A 2 -19.17 -1.73 11.45
CA SER A 2 -18.09 -1.65 10.46
C SER A 2 -18.49 -0.66 9.35
N GLY A 3 -18.31 0.64 9.64
CA GLY A 3 -18.52 1.69 8.65
C GLY A 3 -17.57 1.50 7.46
N ALA A 4 -18.12 1.10 6.31
CA ALA A 4 -17.41 1.06 5.05
C ALA A 4 -17.09 2.50 4.64
N PHE A 5 -15.92 3.03 5.02
CA PHE A 5 -15.48 4.27 4.38
C PHE A 5 -15.32 3.99 2.89
N PRO A 6 -15.93 4.80 2.02
CA PRO A 6 -15.97 4.53 0.60
C PRO A 6 -14.55 4.57 0.05
N VAL A 7 -14.10 3.45 -0.51
CA VAL A 7 -12.96 3.46 -1.44
C VAL A 7 -13.57 3.92 -2.75
N SER A 8 -13.36 5.20 -3.07
CA SER A 8 -13.91 5.92 -4.23
C SER A 8 -13.27 5.47 -5.54
N SER A 9 -13.43 4.19 -5.85
CA SER A 9 -13.13 3.61 -7.16
C SER A 9 -14.47 3.20 -7.74
N GLY A 10 -14.99 3.99 -8.67
CA GLY A 10 -16.06 3.52 -9.54
C GLY A 10 -15.45 2.47 -10.45
N GLU A 11 -15.81 1.20 -10.26
CA GLU A 11 -15.86 0.16 -11.31
C GLU A 11 -16.14 -1.26 -10.76
N ILE A 12 -16.41 -2.14 -11.71
CA ILE A 12 -17.14 -3.41 -11.67
C ILE A 12 -16.62 -4.35 -10.56
N PRO A 13 -17.49 -4.84 -9.64
CA PRO A 13 -17.08 -5.63 -8.48
C PRO A 13 -16.45 -7.00 -8.82
N THR A 14 -16.70 -7.49 -10.05
CA THR A 14 -16.24 -8.79 -10.54
C THR A 14 -14.81 -8.77 -11.06
N LYS A 15 -14.29 -7.62 -11.49
CA LYS A 15 -12.93 -7.47 -12.08
C LYS A 15 -11.94 -6.75 -11.17
N SER A 16 -12.34 -6.38 -9.96
CA SER A 16 -11.50 -5.61 -9.04
C SER A 16 -11.36 -6.32 -7.68
N CYS A 17 -10.20 -6.21 -7.05
CA CYS A 17 -9.96 -6.64 -5.68
C CYS A 17 -9.75 -5.44 -4.76
N LYS A 18 -10.15 -5.55 -3.48
CA LYS A 18 -9.99 -4.47 -2.50
C LYS A 18 -9.37 -5.04 -1.23
N SER A 19 -8.31 -4.41 -0.75
CA SER A 19 -7.67 -4.70 0.53
C SER A 19 -7.70 -3.44 1.40
N ARG A 20 -8.01 -3.59 2.69
CA ARG A 20 -8.06 -2.47 3.63
C ARG A 20 -7.47 -2.86 4.97
N SER A 21 -6.83 -1.90 5.63
CA SER A 21 -6.51 -1.97 7.05
C SER A 21 -6.86 -0.62 7.71
N SER A 22 -7.23 -0.66 8.99
CA SER A 22 -7.75 0.47 9.75
C SER A 22 -7.03 0.60 11.10
N ASN A 23 -6.85 1.83 11.58
CA ASN A 23 -6.24 2.14 12.88
C ASN A 23 -4.82 1.56 13.05
N VAL A 24 -3.96 1.80 12.06
CA VAL A 24 -2.60 1.29 12.04
C VAL A 24 -1.64 2.29 12.68
N CYS A 25 -0.80 1.82 13.60
CA CYS A 25 0.20 2.63 14.29
C CYS A 25 1.47 2.88 13.45
N VAL A 26 1.29 3.42 12.24
CA VAL A 26 2.38 3.85 11.35
C VAL A 26 2.36 5.36 11.16
N HIS A 27 3.52 5.95 10.88
CA HIS A 27 3.60 7.38 10.64
C HIS A 27 2.85 7.73 9.35
N PHE A 28 1.88 8.64 9.44
CA PHE A 28 0.98 8.98 8.33
C PHE A 28 1.73 9.46 7.09
N LYS A 29 2.65 10.41 7.25
CA LYS A 29 3.39 11.00 6.11
C LYS A 29 4.24 9.95 5.39
N ASN A 30 4.94 9.11 6.14
CA ASN A 30 5.84 8.11 5.56
C ASN A 30 5.06 7.05 4.78
N THR A 31 3.87 6.68 5.28
CA THR A 31 2.99 5.72 4.63
C THR A 31 2.37 6.31 3.37
N ARG A 32 2.02 7.61 3.37
CA ARG A 32 1.52 8.32 2.19
C ARG A 32 2.57 8.39 1.07
N GLU A 33 3.82 8.73 1.38
CA GLU A 33 4.87 8.76 0.36
C GLU A 33 5.18 7.36 -0.19
N ALA A 34 5.28 6.36 0.69
CA ALA A 34 5.55 4.98 0.28
C ALA A 34 4.43 4.36 -0.57
N THR A 35 3.16 4.69 -0.28
CA THR A 35 2.02 4.22 -1.06
C THR A 35 1.94 4.91 -2.43
N GLN A 36 2.19 6.21 -2.48
CA GLN A 36 2.14 6.97 -3.72
C GLN A 36 3.19 6.49 -4.72
N ALA A 37 4.35 6.03 -4.24
CA ALA A 37 5.40 5.45 -5.08
C ALA A 37 4.97 4.17 -5.80
N VAL A 38 4.04 3.39 -5.22
CA VAL A 38 3.61 2.07 -5.72
C VAL A 38 2.37 2.16 -6.62
N LYS A 39 1.74 3.34 -6.70
CA LYS A 39 0.56 3.54 -7.54
C LYS A 39 0.90 3.34 -9.02
N GLY A 40 0.12 2.50 -9.72
CA GLY A 40 0.32 2.17 -11.12
C GLY A 40 1.30 1.01 -11.39
N MET A 41 1.89 0.39 -10.36
CA MET A 41 2.69 -0.82 -10.52
C MET A 41 1.84 -2.09 -10.56
N HIS A 42 2.39 -3.15 -11.15
CA HIS A 42 1.88 -4.51 -10.95
C HIS A 42 2.16 -5.02 -9.53
N ILE A 43 1.33 -5.91 -9.01
CA ILE A 43 1.48 -6.41 -7.62
C ILE A 43 2.84 -7.08 -7.38
N ARG A 44 3.35 -7.86 -8.34
CA ARG A 44 4.68 -8.48 -8.24
C ARG A 44 5.83 -7.46 -8.21
N GLU A 45 5.72 -6.40 -9.01
CA GLU A 45 6.71 -5.32 -9.03
C GLU A 45 6.66 -4.50 -7.74
N ALA A 46 5.45 -4.22 -7.24
CA ALA A 46 5.21 -3.53 -5.99
C ALA A 46 5.82 -4.27 -4.78
N THR A 47 5.63 -5.60 -4.70
CA THR A 47 6.21 -6.40 -3.61
C THR A 47 7.74 -6.45 -3.68
N LYS A 48 8.31 -6.52 -4.89
CA LYS A 48 9.75 -6.43 -5.12
C LYS A 48 10.30 -5.06 -4.68
N TYR A 49 9.67 -3.97 -5.13
CA TYR A 49 10.04 -2.61 -4.76
C TYR A 49 10.09 -2.44 -3.24
N GLN A 50 9.07 -2.92 -2.53
CA GLN A 50 8.99 -2.76 -1.08
C GLN A 50 10.05 -3.58 -0.32
N LYS A 51 10.42 -4.76 -0.84
CA LYS A 51 11.57 -5.54 -0.32
C LYS A 51 12.89 -4.81 -0.54
N ASP A 52 13.08 -4.22 -1.71
CA ASP A 52 14.29 -3.48 -2.04
C ASP A 52 14.44 -2.17 -1.22
N VAL A 53 13.34 -1.50 -0.89
CA VAL A 53 13.32 -0.36 0.06
C VAL A 53 13.74 -0.82 1.46
N THR A 54 13.31 -2.00 1.90
CA THR A 54 13.69 -2.55 3.21
C THR A 54 15.20 -2.83 3.27
N LEU A 55 15.78 -3.32 2.18
CA LEU A 55 17.21 -3.57 2.02
C LEU A 55 18.03 -2.29 1.76
N LYS A 56 17.39 -1.11 1.72
CA LYS A 56 18.00 0.18 1.39
C LYS A 56 18.70 0.23 0.02
N LYS A 57 18.30 -0.62 -0.91
CA LYS A 57 18.91 -0.69 -2.26
C LYS A 57 18.31 0.30 -3.25
N LEU A 58 17.00 0.56 -3.16
CA LEU A 58 16.33 1.57 -3.99
C LEU A 58 16.20 2.89 -3.22
N TYR A 59 16.50 4.00 -3.88
CA TYR A 59 16.60 5.35 -3.30
C TYR A 59 16.08 6.45 -4.21
N ALA A 60 15.84 7.61 -3.60
CA ALA A 60 15.30 8.84 -4.18
C ALA A 60 15.90 9.31 -5.52
N LYS A 61 17.20 9.09 -5.83
CA LYS A 61 17.71 9.56 -7.14
C LYS A 61 17.24 8.70 -8.31
N HIS A 62 16.71 7.49 -8.08
CA HIS A 62 16.11 6.70 -9.17
C HIS A 62 14.82 7.35 -9.71
N GLN A 63 14.18 8.22 -8.91
CA GLN A 63 12.99 9.02 -9.26
C GLN A 63 13.30 10.53 -9.40
N GLY A 64 14.58 10.92 -9.44
CA GLY A 64 14.98 12.32 -9.62
C GLY A 64 14.82 13.22 -8.37
N TRP A 65 14.66 12.64 -7.18
CA TRP A 65 14.49 13.40 -5.93
C TRP A 65 15.81 13.54 -5.16
N THR A 66 16.03 14.73 -4.59
CA THR A 66 17.25 15.07 -3.83
C THR A 66 17.27 14.49 -2.42
N GLN A 67 16.10 14.25 -1.82
CA GLN A 67 15.96 13.73 -0.45
C GLN A 67 15.00 12.52 -0.43
N GLY A 68 15.27 11.57 0.47
CA GLY A 68 14.41 10.42 0.71
C GLY A 68 14.72 9.76 2.05
N GLN A 69 13.76 8.96 2.54
CA GLN A 69 13.93 8.12 3.73
C GLN A 69 13.45 6.69 3.43
N TRP A 70 13.89 5.72 4.24
CA TRP A 70 13.57 4.30 4.14
C TRP A 70 12.66 3.92 5.32
N PRO A 71 11.33 4.06 5.19
CA PRO A 71 10.41 3.90 6.30
C PRO A 71 10.07 2.43 6.56
N LYS A 72 10.91 1.74 7.34
CA LYS A 72 10.79 0.30 7.64
C LYS A 72 9.39 -0.15 8.11
N ARG A 73 8.81 0.53 9.11
CA ARG A 73 7.47 0.17 9.63
C ARG A 73 6.37 0.33 8.59
N SER A 74 6.44 1.38 7.75
CA SER A 74 5.46 1.60 6.69
C SER A 74 5.63 0.60 5.55
N THR A 75 6.86 0.18 5.25
CA THR A 75 7.13 -0.80 4.18
C THR A 75 6.65 -2.20 4.55
N GLU A 76 6.91 -2.64 5.78
CA GLU A 76 6.39 -3.90 6.34
C GLU A 76 4.86 -3.93 6.32
N PHE A 77 4.22 -2.83 6.73
CA PHE A 77 2.76 -2.71 6.68
C PHE A 77 2.22 -2.78 5.25
N LEU A 78 2.89 -2.13 4.29
CA LEU A 78 2.48 -2.16 2.89
C LEU A 78 2.56 -3.58 2.30
N LEU A 79 3.61 -4.33 2.63
CA LEU A 79 3.75 -5.74 2.23
C LEU A 79 2.59 -6.59 2.74
N HIS A 80 2.14 -6.35 3.97
CA HIS A 80 0.98 -7.03 4.53
C HIS A 80 -0.30 -6.72 3.75
N VAL A 81 -0.51 -5.46 3.35
CA VAL A 81 -1.68 -5.06 2.55
C VAL A 81 -1.64 -5.69 1.15
N LEU A 82 -0.47 -5.70 0.50
CA LEU A 82 -0.30 -6.32 -0.82
C LEU A 82 -0.54 -7.83 -0.79
N LYS A 83 -0.01 -8.54 0.21
CA LYS A 83 -0.27 -9.98 0.38
C LYS A 83 -1.76 -10.28 0.58
N ASN A 84 -2.46 -9.42 1.33
CA ASN A 84 -3.90 -9.56 1.49
C ASN A 84 -4.67 -9.29 0.18
N ALA A 85 -4.18 -8.37 -0.66
CA ALA A 85 -4.74 -8.13 -1.98
C ALA A 85 -4.56 -9.34 -2.91
N GLU A 86 -3.39 -10.01 -2.89
CA GLU A 86 -3.12 -11.26 -3.63
C GLU A 86 -4.13 -12.35 -3.22
N SER A 87 -4.25 -12.64 -1.92
CA SER A 87 -5.22 -13.64 -1.45
C SER A 87 -6.67 -13.27 -1.81
N SER A 88 -7.01 -11.98 -1.82
CA SER A 88 -8.34 -11.53 -2.23
C SER A 88 -8.58 -11.70 -3.74
N ALA A 89 -7.54 -11.61 -4.56
CA ALA A 89 -7.61 -11.84 -6.00
C ALA A 89 -7.76 -13.33 -6.33
N GLU A 90 -6.98 -14.18 -5.65
CA GLU A 90 -7.07 -15.65 -5.74
C GLU A 90 -8.47 -16.16 -5.39
N LEU A 91 -9.06 -15.65 -4.30
CA LEU A 91 -10.42 -16.01 -3.89
C LEU A 91 -11.50 -15.63 -4.93
N LYS A 92 -11.23 -14.61 -5.74
CA LYS A 92 -12.12 -14.17 -6.82
C LYS A 92 -11.80 -14.84 -8.17
N GLY A 93 -10.72 -15.62 -8.26
CA GLY A 93 -10.27 -16.26 -9.50
C GLY A 93 -9.68 -15.28 -10.52
N LEU A 94 -9.14 -14.13 -10.08
CA LEU A 94 -8.42 -13.22 -10.96
C LEU A 94 -6.95 -13.63 -11.10
N ASP A 95 -6.37 -13.34 -12.26
CA ASP A 95 -4.95 -13.60 -12.52
C ASP A 95 -4.06 -12.57 -11.81
N VAL A 96 -3.35 -13.00 -10.77
CA VAL A 96 -2.51 -12.16 -9.90
C VAL A 96 -1.42 -11.39 -10.67
N ASP A 97 -1.01 -11.90 -11.84
CA ASP A 97 0.13 -11.36 -12.59
C ASP A 97 -0.24 -10.13 -13.41
N SER A 98 -1.45 -10.11 -13.96
CA SER A 98 -2.01 -8.97 -14.70
C SER A 98 -2.63 -7.89 -13.80
N LEU A 99 -2.70 -8.11 -12.48
CA LEU A 99 -3.25 -7.13 -11.55
C LEU A 99 -2.36 -5.87 -11.44
N LEU A 100 -2.99 -4.72 -11.67
CA LEU A 100 -2.40 -3.41 -11.49
C LEU A 100 -3.02 -2.67 -10.29
N ILE A 101 -2.23 -1.79 -9.66
CA ILE A 101 -2.68 -0.98 -8.54
C ILE A 101 -3.20 0.37 -9.06
N GLU A 102 -4.51 0.47 -9.28
CA GLU A 102 -5.15 1.71 -9.77
C GLU A 102 -5.29 2.77 -8.68
N HIS A 103 -5.80 2.36 -7.52
CA HIS A 103 -6.20 3.27 -6.47
C HIS A 103 -5.58 2.89 -5.13
N ILE A 104 -4.84 3.83 -4.55
CA ILE A 104 -4.41 3.78 -3.16
C ILE A 104 -4.83 5.07 -2.47
N GLN A 105 -5.35 4.92 -1.25
CA GLN A 105 -5.71 6.01 -0.37
C GLN A 105 -5.17 5.74 1.03
N VAL A 106 -4.62 6.79 1.66
CA VAL A 106 -4.17 6.77 3.06
C VAL A 106 -4.87 7.90 3.82
N ASN A 107 -5.58 7.54 4.89
CA ASN A 107 -6.26 8.49 5.77
C ASN A 107 -5.57 8.54 7.13
N LYS A 108 -5.63 9.70 7.80
CA LYS A 108 -5.17 9.82 9.20
C LYS A 108 -6.08 9.00 10.10
N ALA A 109 -5.49 8.18 10.97
CA ALA A 109 -6.20 7.53 12.07
C ALA A 109 -6.38 8.51 13.24
N SER A 110 -7.25 8.18 14.19
CA SER A 110 -7.38 8.94 15.43
C SER A 110 -6.04 8.96 16.17
N SER A 111 -5.62 10.13 16.65
CA SER A 111 -4.41 10.26 17.45
C SER A 111 -4.66 9.75 18.86
N LEU A 112 -3.91 8.73 19.30
CA LEU A 112 -3.89 8.33 20.70
C LEU A 112 -2.94 9.24 21.47
N TRP A 113 -3.46 9.93 22.49
CA TRP A 113 -2.68 10.74 23.40
C TRP A 113 -2.10 9.87 24.54
N GLY A 114 -0.84 10.09 24.93
CA GLY A 114 -0.24 9.47 26.13
C GLY A 114 0.49 8.13 25.95
N ARG A 115 0.89 7.75 24.73
CA ARG A 115 1.84 6.64 24.49
C ARG A 115 3.07 7.15 23.75
N THR A 116 4.21 7.20 24.43
CA THR A 116 5.57 7.35 23.87
C THR A 116 6.16 6.00 23.50
#